data_AF-A0A5R8PIJ0-F1
#
_entry.id   AF-A0A5R8PIJ0-F1
#
_cell.length_a   1.000
_cell.length_b   1.000
_cell.length_c   1.000
_cell.angle_alpha   90.00
_cell.angle_beta   90.00
_cell.angle_gamma   90.00
#
_symmetry.space_group_name_H-M   'P 1'
#
loop_
_entity.id
_entity.type
_entity.pdbx_description
1 polymer ?
#
loop_
_entity_poly.entity_id
_entity_poly.type
_entity_poly.pdbx_seq_one_letter_code
_entity_poly.pdbx_strand_id
1 'polypeptide(L)'
;MAWIDPDVSTEYSAEVVQVRRLARRLGYHLVWPAIGSVLPLVDEMRAADVDALITPAPTHLDPLTLHSLMELGDVETVWPRLSFARWSTIGKHG
;
A
#
# COMPACT_ATOMS: atom_id res chain seq x y z
N MET A 1 -3.52 -4.97 0.03
CA MET A 1 -2.36 -5.43 0.82
C MET A 1 -1.98 -4.37 1.85
N ALA A 2 -1.58 -4.77 3.06
CA ALA A 2 -0.97 -3.87 4.03
C ALA A 2 0.55 -3.82 3.82
N TRP A 3 1.16 -2.67 4.01
CA TRP A 3 2.61 -2.53 4.08
C TRP A 3 2.99 -1.58 5.20
N ILE A 4 4.00 -1.98 5.97
CA ILE A 4 4.62 -1.15 6.99
C ILE A 4 6.12 -1.37 6.83
N ASP A 5 6.82 -0.33 6.38
CA ASP A 5 8.27 -0.35 6.25
C ASP A 5 8.91 -0.50 7.65
N PRO A 6 9.63 -1.61 7.92
CA PRO A 6 10.25 -1.85 9.22
C PRO A 6 11.40 -0.88 9.54
N ASP A 7 12.03 -0.28 8.52
CA ASP A 7 13.17 0.64 8.70
C ASP A 7 12.69 2.05 9.08
N VAL A 8 11.44 2.39 8.75
CA VAL A 8 10.81 3.69 9.04
C VAL A 8 9.89 3.62 10.27
N SER A 9 9.27 2.47 10.51
CA SER A 9 8.31 2.27 11.60
C SER A 9 8.93 2.52 12.98
N THR A 10 8.33 3.39 13.77
CA THR A 10 8.71 3.62 15.17
C THR A 10 7.81 2.90 16.17
N GLU A 11 6.55 2.63 15.81
CA GLU A 11 5.55 1.97 16.65
C GLU A 11 4.72 0.95 15.85
N TYR A 12 5.39 -0.08 15.32
CA TYR A 12 4.80 -1.09 14.42
C TYR A 12 3.44 -1.65 14.90
N SER A 13 3.31 -1.97 16.19
CA SER A 13 2.06 -2.53 16.73
C SER A 13 0.89 -1.54 16.68
N ALA A 14 1.14 -0.25 16.91
CA ALA A 14 0.15 0.80 16.80
C ALA A 14 -0.23 1.03 15.32
N GLU A 15 0.76 1.04 14.43
CA GLU A 15 0.58 1.17 12.98
C GLU A 15 -0.26 0.03 12.40
N VAL A 16 -0.03 -1.21 12.83
CA VAL A 16 -0.87 -2.37 12.45
C VAL A 16 -2.34 -2.15 12.83
N VAL A 17 -2.61 -1.63 14.04
CA VAL A 17 -3.98 -1.34 14.49
C VAL A 17 -4.61 -0.24 13.61
N GLN A 18 -3.85 0.80 13.30
CA GLN A 18 -4.32 1.91 12.48
C GLN A 18 -4.62 1.49 11.03
N VAL A 19 -3.71 0.74 10.39
CA VAL A 19 -3.89 0.19 9.04
C VAL A 19 -5.11 -0.73 8.99
N ARG A 20 -5.27 -1.63 9.95
CA ARG A 20 -6.46 -2.51 10.05
C ARG A 20 -7.75 -1.71 10.20
N ARG A 21 -7.73 -0.66 11.02
CA ARG A 21 -8.90 0.22 11.22
C ARG A 21 -9.27 0.96 9.94
N LEU A 22 -8.29 1.47 9.20
CA LEU A 22 -8.52 2.15 7.93
C LEU A 22 -9.07 1.17 6.88
N ALA A 23 -8.42 0.01 6.70
CA ALA A 23 -8.86 -1.02 5.76
C ALA A 23 -10.34 -1.38 5.96
N ARG A 24 -10.73 -1.68 7.21
CA ARG A 24 -12.13 -1.97 7.57
C ARG A 24 -13.07 -0.81 7.26
N ARG A 25 -12.64 0.43 7.52
CA ARG A 25 -13.44 1.63 7.24
C ARG A 25 -13.66 1.84 5.74
N LEU A 26 -12.68 1.48 4.91
CA LEU A 26 -12.78 1.59 3.45
C LEU A 26 -13.43 0.36 2.79
N GLY A 27 -13.71 -0.69 3.56
CA GLY A 27 -14.33 -1.91 3.04
C GLY A 27 -13.35 -2.91 2.42
N TYR A 28 -12.04 -2.75 2.65
CA TYR A 28 -11.02 -3.68 2.15
C TYR A 28 -10.82 -4.88 3.06
N HIS A 29 -10.64 -6.06 2.45
CA HIS A 29 -10.05 -7.21 3.12
C HIS A 29 -8.52 -7.07 3.15
N LEU A 30 -7.91 -7.25 4.31
CA LEU A 30 -6.48 -7.00 4.48
C LEU A 30 -5.66 -8.28 4.27
N VAL A 31 -4.72 -8.22 3.34
CA VAL A 31 -3.68 -9.24 3.12
C VAL A 31 -2.34 -8.66 3.56
N TRP A 32 -1.54 -9.43 4.29
CA TRP A 32 -0.19 -9.06 4.72
C TRP A 32 0.86 -9.71 3.81
N PRO A 33 2.05 -9.11 3.68
CA PRO A 33 3.21 -9.73 3.06
C PRO A 33 3.45 -11.13 3.63
N ALA A 34 3.95 -12.04 2.79
CA ALA A 34 4.39 -13.35 3.28
C ALA A 34 5.58 -13.16 4.23
N ILE A 35 5.55 -13.82 5.38
CA ILE A 35 6.62 -13.74 6.37
C ILE A 35 7.93 -14.23 5.74
N GLY A 36 8.97 -13.41 5.76
CA GLY A 36 10.28 -13.76 5.20
C GLY A 36 10.36 -13.69 3.67
N SER A 37 9.37 -13.06 3.02
CA SER A 37 9.48 -12.73 1.60
C SER A 37 10.69 -11.82 1.36
N VAL A 38 11.41 -12.14 0.28
CA VAL A 38 12.55 -11.33 -0.22
C VAL A 38 12.18 -10.56 -1.48
N LEU A 39 10.92 -10.62 -1.89
CA LEU A 39 10.44 -9.91 -3.06
C LEU A 39 10.34 -8.42 -2.75
N PRO A 40 10.70 -7.54 -3.70
CA PRO A 40 10.36 -6.13 -3.60
C PRO A 40 8.85 -5.94 -3.44
N LEU A 41 8.43 -4.93 -2.67
CA LEU A 41 7.02 -4.63 -2.38
C LEU A 41 6.13 -4.59 -3.64
N VAL A 42 6.63 -4.02 -4.73
CA VAL A 42 5.91 -3.92 -6.01
C VAL A 42 5.60 -5.30 -6.58
N ASP A 43 6.57 -6.22 -6.51
CA ASP A 43 6.40 -7.59 -7.00
C ASP A 43 5.46 -8.40 -6.09
N GLU A 44 5.50 -8.16 -4.78
CA GLU A 44 4.54 -8.77 -3.85
C GLU A 44 3.12 -8.31 -4.13
N MET A 45 2.89 -7.00 -4.30
CA MET A 45 1.57 -6.47 -4.62
C MET A 45 1.05 -7.02 -5.95
N ARG A 46 1.93 -7.13 -6.95
CA ARG A 46 1.61 -7.73 -8.25
C ARG A 46 1.25 -9.21 -8.11
N ALA A 47 2.02 -9.98 -7.34
CA ALA A 47 1.77 -11.40 -7.12
C ALA A 47 0.49 -11.66 -6.30
N ALA A 48 0.16 -10.75 -5.39
CA ALA A 48 -1.02 -10.85 -4.54
C ALA A 48 -2.33 -10.43 -5.24
N ASP A 49 -2.25 -9.81 -6.44
CA ASP A 49 -3.40 -9.35 -7.24
C ASP A 49 -4.43 -8.56 -6.42
N VAL A 50 -3.95 -7.53 -5.73
CA VAL A 50 -4.78 -6.71 -4.80
C VAL A 50 -5.15 -5.36 -5.41
N ASP A 51 -6.35 -4.88 -5.09
CA ASP A 51 -6.86 -3.60 -5.61
C ASP A 51 -6.14 -2.36 -5.05
N ALA A 52 -5.60 -2.47 -3.83
CA ALA A 52 -5.01 -1.34 -3.13
C ALA A 52 -3.90 -1.76 -2.15
N LEU A 53 -2.91 -0.88 -1.98
CA LEU A 53 -1.96 -0.89 -0.87
C LEU A 53 -2.43 0.06 0.25
N ILE A 54 -2.33 -0.37 1.51
CA ILE A 54 -2.63 0.46 2.69
C ILE A 54 -1.39 0.54 3.58
N THR A 55 -0.93 1.75 3.88
CA THR A 55 0.29 2.03 4.66
C THR A 55 0.05 3.10 5.74
N PRO A 56 0.84 3.19 6.82
CA PRO A 56 0.58 4.18 7.88
C PRO A 56 0.73 5.62 7.40
N ALA A 57 1.79 5.92 6.66
CA ALA A 57 2.10 7.27 6.18
C ALA A 57 2.83 7.22 4.82
N PRO A 58 2.83 8.31 4.04
CA PRO A 58 3.58 8.37 2.78
C PRO A 58 5.08 8.11 2.95
N THR A 59 5.64 8.40 4.13
CA THR A 59 7.07 8.21 4.44
C THR A 59 7.52 6.76 4.46
N HIS A 60 6.61 5.78 4.47
CA HIS A 60 6.94 4.36 4.30
C HIS A 60 7.17 3.96 2.84
N LEU A 61 7.04 4.90 1.89
CA LEU A 61 7.21 4.68 0.46
C LEU A 61 8.13 5.76 -0.10
N ASP A 62 9.21 5.37 -0.76
CA ASP A 62 9.95 6.32 -1.59
C ASP A 62 9.13 6.70 -2.84
N PRO A 63 9.41 7.85 -3.47
CA PRO A 63 8.62 8.33 -4.61
C PRO A 63 8.58 7.38 -5.81
N LEU A 64 9.64 6.62 -6.08
CA LEU A 64 9.70 5.69 -7.21
C LEU A 64 8.87 4.43 -6.92
N THR A 65 8.93 3.93 -5.69
CA THR A 65 8.07 2.83 -5.24
C THR A 65 6.60 3.25 -5.28
N LEU A 66 6.24 4.44 -4.77
CA LEU A 66 4.88 4.97 -4.85
C LEU A 66 4.39 5.04 -6.31
N HIS A 67 5.19 5.59 -7.21
CA HIS A 67 4.86 5.66 -8.63
C HIS A 67 4.56 4.28 -9.23
N SER A 68 5.41 3.29 -8.93
CA SER A 68 5.27 1.91 -9.43
C SER A 68 4.04 1.21 -8.86
N LEU A 69 3.71 1.45 -7.59
CA LEU A 69 2.50 0.90 -6.96
C LEU A 69 1.23 1.45 -7.59
N MET A 70 1.22 2.74 -7.95
CA MET A 70 0.09 3.37 -8.63
C MET A 70 -0.15 2.82 -10.06
N GLU A 71 0.81 2.12 -10.65
CA GLU A 71 0.57 1.35 -11.89
C GLU A 71 -0.25 0.08 -11.64
N LEU A 72 -0.26 -0.44 -10.41
CA LEU A 72 -0.90 -1.70 -10.05
C LEU A 72 -2.26 -1.50 -9.37
N GLY A 73 -2.36 -0.53 -8.46
CA GLY A 73 -3.57 -0.31 -7.67
C GLY A 73 -3.53 1.00 -6.89
N ASP A 74 -4.58 1.24 -6.10
CA ASP A 74 -4.66 2.45 -5.28
C ASP A 74 -3.67 2.39 -4.11
N VAL A 75 -3.19 3.53 -3.64
CA VAL A 75 -2.37 3.61 -2.41
C VAL A 75 -3.07 4.50 -1.39
N GLU A 76 -3.31 3.94 -0.21
CA GLU A 76 -4.05 4.58 0.87
C GLU A 76 -3.17 4.74 2.11
N THR A 77 -3.14 5.95 2.67
CA THR A 77 -2.35 6.24 3.89
C THR A 77 -3.26 6.52 5.09
N VAL A 78 -2.82 6.16 6.30
CA VAL A 78 -3.56 6.46 7.54
C VAL A 78 -3.42 7.93 7.92
N TRP A 79 -2.18 8.41 8.09
CA TRP A 79 -1.90 9.77 8.55
C TRP A 79 -0.65 10.37 7.91
N PRO A 80 -0.76 11.53 7.22
CA PRO A 80 -2.00 12.18 6.82
C PRO A 80 -2.87 11.23 5.96
N ARG A 81 -4.20 11.36 6.01
CA ARG A 81 -5.11 10.52 5.21
C ARG A 81 -5.08 10.97 3.74
N LEU A 82 -4.34 10.25 2.91
CA LEU A 82 -4.21 10.49 1.46
C LEU A 82 -4.60 9.24 0.69
N SER A 83 -5.22 9.46 -0.47
CA SER A 83 -5.60 8.42 -1.43
C SER A 83 -4.93 8.77 -2.75
N PHE A 84 -4.05 7.89 -3.22
CA PHE A 84 -3.42 7.97 -4.52
C PHE A 84 -4.11 6.95 -5.41
N ALA A 85 -4.99 7.42 -6.30
CA ALA A 85 -5.69 6.54 -7.22
C ALA A 85 -4.68 5.91 -8.20
N ARG A 86 -4.89 4.64 -8.54
CA ARG A 86 -4.17 3.98 -9.61
C ARG A 86 -4.22 4.84 -10.86
N TRP A 87 -3.16 4.81 -11.67
CA TRP A 87 -3.15 5.49 -12.95
C TRP A 87 -4.28 4.93 -13.80
N SER A 88 -5.37 5.68 -13.91
CA SER A 88 -6.44 5.37 -14.83
C SER A 88 -5.83 5.46 -16.22
N THR A 89 -5.83 4.36 -16.98
CA THR A 89 -5.50 4.33 -18.42
C THR A 89 -6.56 5.06 -19.25
N ILE A 90 -6.99 6.25 -18.82
CA ILE A 90 -7.66 7.24 -19.66
C ILE A 90 -6.59 7.80 -20.60
N GLY A 91 -6.26 6.97 -21.57
CA GLY A 91 -5.32 7.13 -22.66
C GLY A 91 -5.62 6.02 -23.66
N LYS A 92 -6.90 5.92 -24.06
CA LYS A 92 -7.34 5.03 -25.13
C LYS A 92 -6.88 5.61 -26.46
N HIS A 93 -6.17 4.78 -27.22
CA HIS A 93 -6.13 4.72 -28.69
C HIS A 93 -5.91 6.05 -29.45
N GLY A 94 -4.66 6.25 -29.88
CA GLY A 94 -4.37 6.85 -31.18
C GLY A 94 -4.27 5.77 -32.24
#